data_AF-A0A2D6IUT8-F1
#
_entry.id   AF-A0A2D6IUT8-F1
#
_cell.length_a   1.000
_cell.length_b   1.000
_cell.length_c   1.000
_cell.angle_alpha   90.00
_cell.angle_beta   90.00
_cell.angle_gamma   90.00
#
_symmetry.space_group_name_H-M   'P 1'
#
loop_
_entity.id
_entity.type
_entity.pdbx_description
1 polymer ?
#
loop_
_entity_poly.entity_id
_entity_poly.type
_entity_poly.pdbx_seq_one_letter_code
_entity_poly.pdbx_strand_id
1 'polypeptide(L)'
;MAKWLVFVSVLSVAVSVSSRTFAATLTTANLTPNNLVITEYLANPIGITDADGEYFEIFNTTSNSIELGGLVVRDAGTNSFTVTALLLAPQSFAVFSNSDGASLGISPDYVYAGGMTLTNTADEIGLYRQDGMAIHQLIYTDGDFFGAGIAHELDVLDWTTPAIVNGPVSGTDFIAASALLPFNNTGSPGLAGNTNINLAAVPLPASVWMFGSTLGMLCWLRRKAGKVAHLTLEALTHAQQKGFNGLEDTDTAGPVPTGGWPVCFNRIQCR
;
A
#
# COMPACT_ATOMS: atom_id res chain seq x y z
N MET A 1 -3.39 45.42 -53.91
CA MET A 1 -4.09 44.18 -53.53
C MET A 1 -3.57 43.75 -52.16
N ALA A 2 -4.31 44.02 -51.09
CA ALA A 2 -3.89 43.69 -49.72
C ALA A 2 -4.47 42.33 -49.31
N LYS A 3 -3.59 41.35 -49.05
CA LYS A 3 -3.95 40.02 -48.56
C LYS A 3 -4.05 40.09 -47.03
N TRP A 4 -5.26 40.06 -46.49
CA TRP A 4 -5.51 39.89 -45.06
C TRP A 4 -5.37 38.41 -44.70
N LEU A 5 -4.38 38.09 -43.87
CA LEU A 5 -4.23 36.78 -43.23
C LEU A 5 -4.97 36.81 -41.89
N VAL A 6 -6.07 36.07 -41.79
CA VAL A 6 -6.78 35.85 -40.53
C VAL A 6 -6.12 34.68 -39.81
N PHE A 7 -5.51 34.94 -38.67
CA PHE A 7 -5.03 33.91 -37.75
C PHE A 7 -6.20 33.46 -36.87
N VAL A 8 -6.63 32.20 -37.03
CA VAL A 8 -7.58 31.56 -36.11
C VAL A 8 -6.76 30.89 -35.01
N SER A 9 -6.80 31.46 -33.81
CA SER A 9 -6.21 30.86 -32.61
C SER A 9 -7.20 29.85 -32.03
N VAL A 10 -6.88 28.56 -32.11
CA VAL A 10 -7.65 27.50 -31.47
C VAL A 10 -7.26 27.44 -30.00
N LEU A 11 -8.03 28.10 -29.14
CA LEU A 11 -7.91 27.97 -27.68
C LEU A 11 -8.43 26.60 -27.28
N SER A 12 -7.52 25.68 -26.93
CA SER A 12 -7.88 24.34 -26.47
C SER A 12 -8.18 24.39 -24.97
N VAL A 13 -9.45 24.24 -24.60
CA VAL A 13 -9.86 24.04 -23.21
C VAL A 13 -9.61 22.59 -22.85
N ALA A 14 -8.58 22.33 -22.03
CA ALA A 14 -8.38 21.00 -21.46
C ALA A 14 -9.39 20.79 -20.33
N VAL A 15 -10.44 20.02 -20.59
CA VAL A 15 -11.36 19.53 -19.56
C VAL A 15 -10.68 18.35 -18.88
N SER A 16 -10.07 18.58 -17.71
CA SER A 16 -9.59 17.50 -16.85
C SER A 16 -10.79 16.85 -16.16
N VAL A 17 -11.25 15.72 -16.71
CA VAL A 17 -12.23 14.87 -16.06
C VAL A 17 -11.50 14.10 -14.95
N SER A 18 -11.59 14.57 -13.71
CA SER A 18 -11.18 13.76 -12.56
C SER A 18 -12.13 12.58 -12.46
N SER A 19 -11.70 11.40 -12.92
CA SER A 19 -12.40 10.15 -12.65
C SER A 19 -12.37 9.92 -11.14
N ARG A 20 -13.49 10.19 -10.47
CA ARG A 20 -13.73 9.71 -9.11
C ARG A 20 -13.91 8.20 -9.23
N THR A 21 -12.87 7.43 -8.93
CA THR A 21 -12.99 5.99 -8.72
C THR A 21 -13.82 5.79 -7.47
N PHE A 22 -15.09 5.43 -7.64
CA PHE A 22 -15.82 4.78 -6.55
C PHE A 22 -15.12 3.43 -6.32
N ALA A 23 -14.72 3.14 -5.08
CA ALA A 23 -14.29 1.79 -4.73
C ALA A 23 -15.47 0.86 -5.06
N ALA A 24 -15.27 -0.07 -5.98
CA ALA A 24 -16.31 -1.03 -6.30
C ALA A 24 -16.43 -2.01 -5.11
N THR A 25 -17.64 -2.44 -4.78
CA THR A 25 -17.82 -3.56 -3.85
C THR A 25 -17.88 -4.84 -4.67
N LEU A 26 -16.97 -5.78 -4.40
CA LEU A 26 -17.03 -7.14 -4.94
C LEU A 26 -18.02 -7.96 -4.12
N THR A 27 -18.75 -8.84 -4.79
CA THR A 27 -19.56 -9.87 -4.14
C THR A 27 -18.83 -11.20 -4.21
N THR A 28 -19.18 -12.12 -3.31
CA THR A 28 -18.63 -13.49 -3.30
C THR A 28 -18.68 -14.17 -4.67
N ALA A 29 -19.76 -13.98 -5.44
CA ALA A 29 -19.90 -14.53 -6.80
C ALA A 29 -18.90 -14.01 -7.85
N ASN A 30 -18.16 -12.95 -7.55
CA ASN A 30 -17.14 -12.37 -8.44
C ASN A 30 -15.72 -12.60 -7.94
N LEU A 31 -15.56 -13.23 -6.78
CA LEU A 31 -14.24 -13.52 -6.25
C LEU A 31 -13.52 -14.53 -7.14
N THR A 32 -12.25 -14.26 -7.35
CA THR A 32 -11.31 -15.16 -8.01
C THR A 32 -10.28 -15.66 -6.99
N PRO A 33 -9.52 -16.72 -7.32
CA PRO A 33 -8.47 -17.21 -6.45
C PRO A 33 -7.54 -16.09 -5.95
N ASN A 34 -7.14 -16.20 -4.69
CA ASN A 34 -6.34 -15.24 -3.93
C ASN A 34 -6.99 -13.87 -3.65
N ASN A 35 -8.25 -13.57 -4.03
CA ASN A 35 -8.90 -12.32 -3.58
C ASN A 35 -9.07 -12.25 -2.05
N LEU A 36 -9.16 -13.43 -1.42
CA LEU A 36 -9.06 -13.62 0.02
C LEU A 36 -7.92 -14.59 0.27
N VAL A 37 -7.18 -14.38 1.36
CA VAL A 37 -6.09 -15.26 1.80
C VAL A 37 -6.27 -15.51 3.29
N ILE A 38 -6.02 -16.74 3.76
CA ILE A 38 -6.00 -17.03 5.20
C ILE A 38 -4.63 -16.60 5.73
N THR A 39 -4.62 -15.72 6.72
CA THR A 39 -3.39 -15.10 7.25
C THR A 39 -3.02 -15.56 8.64
N GLU A 40 -3.99 -16.07 9.41
CA GLU A 40 -3.74 -16.56 10.76
C GLU A 40 -4.71 -17.67 11.13
N TYR A 41 -4.30 -18.62 11.98
CA TYR A 41 -5.20 -19.52 12.68
C TYR A 41 -4.65 -19.97 14.04
N LEU A 42 -5.55 -20.17 15.01
CA LEU A 42 -5.28 -20.83 16.29
C LEU A 42 -6.22 -22.03 16.42
N ALA A 43 -5.70 -23.24 16.19
CA ALA A 43 -6.47 -24.48 16.30
C ALA A 43 -6.49 -25.03 17.73
N ASN A 44 -5.34 -25.03 18.41
CA ASN A 44 -5.19 -25.57 19.76
C ASN A 44 -4.92 -24.46 20.79
N PRO A 45 -5.94 -23.75 21.31
CA PRO A 45 -5.73 -22.77 22.35
C PRO A 45 -5.30 -23.43 23.68
N ILE A 46 -4.57 -22.69 24.50
CA ILE A 46 -4.12 -23.15 25.83
C ILE A 46 -4.86 -22.42 26.95
N GLY A 47 -5.24 -23.16 27.99
CA GLY A 47 -5.89 -22.62 29.19
C GLY A 47 -7.35 -22.19 28.99
N ILE A 48 -7.89 -22.34 27.78
CA ILE A 48 -9.30 -22.19 27.41
C ILE A 48 -9.70 -23.39 26.53
N THR A 49 -11.00 -23.59 26.32
CA THR A 49 -11.46 -24.70 25.46
C THR A 49 -11.33 -24.33 23.98
N ASP A 50 -11.18 -25.33 23.11
CA ASP A 50 -11.17 -25.15 21.65
C ASP A 50 -12.42 -24.39 21.19
N ALA A 51 -13.60 -24.76 21.71
CA ALA A 51 -14.86 -24.09 21.41
C ALA A 51 -14.88 -22.59 21.78
N ASP A 52 -14.07 -22.18 22.75
CA ASP A 52 -13.97 -20.79 23.20
C ASP A 52 -12.79 -20.02 22.57
N GLY A 53 -11.80 -20.71 22.00
CA GLY A 53 -10.52 -20.14 21.60
C GLY A 53 -10.10 -20.37 20.15
N GLU A 54 -10.79 -21.23 19.40
CA GLU A 54 -10.48 -21.44 17.98
C GLU A 54 -10.87 -20.21 17.15
N TYR A 55 -9.93 -19.72 16.34
CA TYR A 55 -10.21 -18.72 15.32
C TYR A 55 -9.30 -18.88 14.11
N PHE A 56 -9.71 -18.24 13.02
CA PHE A 56 -8.87 -17.99 11.87
C PHE A 56 -9.10 -16.57 11.34
N GLU A 57 -8.15 -16.08 10.57
CA GLU A 57 -8.16 -14.74 10.00
C GLU A 57 -8.03 -14.82 8.49
N ILE A 58 -8.74 -13.93 7.80
CA ILE A 58 -8.61 -13.74 6.36
C ILE A 58 -8.22 -12.30 6.03
N PHE A 59 -7.50 -12.11 4.92
CA PHE A 59 -7.13 -10.82 4.37
C PHE A 59 -7.69 -10.59 2.98
N ASN A 60 -8.22 -9.40 2.73
CA ASN A 60 -8.68 -8.95 1.42
C ASN A 60 -7.52 -8.38 0.59
N THR A 61 -7.08 -9.12 -0.40
CA THR A 61 -6.00 -8.72 -1.33
C THR A 61 -6.49 -7.83 -2.47
N THR A 62 -7.68 -7.24 -2.39
CA THR A 62 -8.18 -6.38 -3.46
C THR A 62 -8.17 -4.92 -3.01
N SER A 63 -8.19 -4.02 -3.98
CA SER A 63 -8.38 -2.58 -3.73
C SER A 63 -9.86 -2.21 -3.52
N ASN A 64 -10.74 -3.20 -3.37
CA ASN A 64 -12.19 -3.08 -3.33
C ASN A 64 -12.70 -3.66 -2.02
N SER A 65 -13.82 -3.14 -1.49
CA SER A 65 -14.50 -3.81 -0.39
C SER A 65 -15.10 -5.12 -0.92
N ILE A 66 -15.16 -6.16 -0.09
CA ILE A 66 -15.79 -7.43 -0.42
C ILE A 66 -16.98 -7.64 0.51
N GLU A 67 -18.17 -7.80 -0.05
CA GLU A 67 -19.32 -8.31 0.69
C GLU A 67 -19.21 -9.84 0.75
N LEU A 68 -18.95 -10.36 1.95
CA LEU A 68 -18.71 -11.78 2.21
C LEU A 68 -20.01 -12.57 2.44
N GLY A 69 -21.18 -11.92 2.42
CA GLY A 69 -22.47 -12.62 2.38
C GLY A 69 -22.49 -13.70 1.28
N GLY A 70 -22.76 -14.94 1.69
CA GLY A 70 -22.73 -16.11 0.81
C GLY A 70 -21.36 -16.79 0.65
N LEU A 71 -20.31 -16.32 1.31
CA LEU A 71 -19.01 -17.02 1.33
C LEU A 71 -19.19 -18.33 2.07
N VAL A 72 -18.79 -19.43 1.45
CA VAL A 72 -18.84 -20.77 2.04
C VAL A 72 -17.48 -21.08 2.63
N VAL A 73 -17.45 -21.39 3.93
CA VAL A 73 -16.27 -21.90 4.61
C VAL A 73 -16.50 -23.37 4.91
N ARG A 74 -15.54 -24.23 4.62
CA ARG A 74 -15.63 -25.68 4.90
C ARG A 74 -14.26 -26.35 4.97
N ASP A 75 -14.23 -27.49 5.64
CA ASP A 75 -13.14 -28.45 5.61
C ASP A 75 -13.27 -29.41 4.39
N ALA A 76 -12.39 -30.41 4.31
CA ALA A 76 -12.53 -31.52 3.35
C ALA A 76 -13.55 -32.60 3.80
N GLY A 77 -14.02 -32.52 5.05
CA GLY A 77 -14.97 -33.41 5.68
C GLY A 77 -16.42 -32.95 5.52
N THR A 78 -17.10 -32.79 6.65
CA THR A 78 -18.53 -32.43 6.71
C THR A 78 -18.79 -31.07 7.34
N ASN A 79 -17.78 -30.44 7.91
CA ASN A 79 -17.95 -29.18 8.61
C ASN A 79 -18.01 -28.04 7.59
N SER A 80 -19.04 -27.20 7.72
CA SER A 80 -19.24 -26.06 6.84
C SER A 80 -20.20 -25.05 7.42
N PHE A 81 -19.96 -23.78 7.13
CA PHE A 81 -20.94 -22.71 7.30
C PHE A 81 -20.92 -21.75 6.11
N THR A 82 -21.97 -20.94 6.03
CA THR A 82 -22.05 -19.85 5.06
C THR A 82 -22.15 -18.53 5.82
N VAL A 83 -21.31 -17.57 5.43
CA VAL A 83 -21.32 -16.22 6.00
C VAL A 83 -22.62 -15.53 5.64
N THR A 84 -23.32 -15.01 6.65
CA THR A 84 -24.62 -14.35 6.47
C THR A 84 -24.48 -12.93 5.94
N ALA A 85 -23.68 -12.10 6.61
CA ALA A 85 -23.34 -10.74 6.19
C ALA A 85 -22.03 -10.30 6.86
N LEU A 86 -21.10 -9.79 6.06
CA LEU A 86 -19.86 -9.17 6.55
C LEU A 86 -19.25 -8.38 5.39
N LEU A 87 -19.03 -7.08 5.60
CA LEU A 87 -18.35 -6.23 4.63
C LEU A 87 -16.88 -6.08 5.03
N LEU A 88 -15.99 -6.69 4.25
CA LEU A 88 -14.55 -6.60 4.45
C LEU A 88 -13.96 -5.46 3.64
N ALA A 89 -13.29 -4.52 4.31
CA ALA A 89 -12.64 -3.39 3.66
C ALA A 89 -11.47 -3.81 2.76
N PRO A 90 -11.05 -2.98 1.78
CA PRO A 90 -9.86 -3.23 0.98
C PRO A 90 -8.63 -3.40 1.86
N GLN A 91 -7.73 -4.33 1.52
CA GLN A 91 -6.43 -4.50 2.19
C GLN A 91 -6.56 -4.57 3.72
N SER A 92 -7.60 -5.24 4.21
CA SER A 92 -7.94 -5.34 5.62
C SER A 92 -8.17 -6.81 6.01
N PHE A 93 -8.05 -7.06 7.32
CA PHE A 93 -8.26 -8.36 7.94
C PHE A 93 -9.70 -8.53 8.42
N ALA A 94 -10.16 -9.78 8.49
CA ALA A 94 -11.38 -10.16 9.20
C ALA A 94 -11.14 -11.44 10.02
N VAL A 95 -11.59 -11.42 11.27
CA VAL A 95 -11.43 -12.50 12.23
C VAL A 95 -12.71 -13.33 12.34
N PHE A 96 -12.57 -14.64 12.15
CA PHE A 96 -13.62 -15.63 12.27
C PHE A 96 -13.35 -16.51 13.50
N SER A 97 -14.25 -16.46 14.48
CA SER A 97 -14.07 -17.15 15.77
C SER A 97 -15.19 -18.15 16.04
N ASN A 98 -14.88 -19.23 16.76
CA ASN A 98 -15.88 -20.19 17.19
C ASN A 98 -16.84 -19.59 18.24
N SER A 99 -16.29 -18.71 19.09
CA SER A 99 -16.99 -18.01 20.16
C SER A 99 -17.05 -16.49 19.93
N ASP A 100 -17.62 -15.75 20.89
CA ASP A 100 -17.64 -14.28 20.88
C ASP A 100 -16.25 -13.62 21.09
N GLY A 101 -15.19 -14.42 21.28
CA GLY A 101 -13.82 -13.96 21.44
C GLY A 101 -13.46 -13.41 22.82
N ALA A 102 -14.41 -13.37 23.77
CA ALA A 102 -14.18 -12.78 25.09
C ALA A 102 -13.05 -13.49 25.87
N SER A 103 -12.95 -14.81 25.75
CA SER A 103 -11.90 -15.63 26.38
C SER A 103 -10.49 -15.30 25.88
N LEU A 104 -10.36 -14.90 24.61
CA LEU A 104 -9.10 -14.44 24.01
C LEU A 104 -8.93 -12.91 24.07
N GLY A 105 -9.90 -12.17 24.62
CA GLY A 105 -9.87 -10.72 24.64
C GLY A 105 -9.92 -10.07 23.25
N ILE A 106 -10.52 -10.76 22.28
CA ILE A 106 -10.64 -10.32 20.89
C ILE A 106 -12.09 -9.94 20.59
N SER A 107 -12.32 -9.19 19.52
CA SER A 107 -13.65 -8.85 19.01
C SER A 107 -13.77 -9.40 17.58
N PRO A 108 -14.25 -10.63 17.38
CA PRO A 108 -14.33 -11.24 16.06
C PRO A 108 -15.29 -10.47 15.13
N ASP A 109 -14.98 -10.47 13.84
CA ASP A 109 -15.85 -9.91 12.80
C ASP A 109 -17.00 -10.86 12.45
N TYR A 110 -16.77 -12.17 12.63
CA TYR A 110 -17.77 -13.20 12.43
C TYR A 110 -17.64 -14.32 13.45
N VAL A 111 -18.77 -14.78 13.99
CA VAL A 111 -18.83 -15.92 14.90
C VAL A 111 -19.51 -17.09 14.19
N TYR A 112 -18.79 -18.20 14.00
CA TYR A 112 -19.31 -19.37 13.30
C TYR A 112 -19.96 -20.41 14.22
N ALA A 113 -19.85 -20.27 15.55
CA ALA A 113 -20.65 -20.97 16.56
C ALA A 113 -20.78 -22.49 16.33
N GLY A 114 -19.65 -23.17 16.14
CA GLY A 114 -19.56 -24.61 15.91
C GLY A 114 -19.85 -25.07 14.48
N GLY A 115 -20.02 -24.14 13.53
CA GLY A 115 -20.16 -24.46 12.10
C GLY A 115 -18.90 -25.08 11.48
N MET A 116 -17.75 -24.86 12.12
CA MET A 116 -16.46 -25.49 11.84
C MET A 116 -15.80 -25.93 13.14
N THR A 117 -14.84 -26.82 13.03
CA THR A 117 -13.89 -27.21 14.08
C THR A 117 -12.50 -27.10 13.47
N LEU A 118 -11.51 -26.66 14.24
CA LEU A 118 -10.13 -26.58 13.79
C LEU A 118 -9.32 -27.61 14.57
N THR A 119 -9.17 -28.82 14.03
CA THR A 119 -8.58 -29.88 14.85
C THR A 119 -7.14 -29.54 15.27
N ASN A 120 -6.77 -29.96 16.48
CA ASN A 120 -5.38 -29.82 16.98
C ASN A 120 -4.37 -30.66 16.17
N THR A 121 -4.82 -31.43 15.17
CA THR A 121 -3.98 -32.31 14.35
C THR A 121 -4.01 -31.86 12.89
N ALA A 122 -4.35 -32.74 11.94
CA ALA A 122 -4.51 -32.37 10.55
C ALA A 122 -5.92 -31.88 10.27
N ASP A 123 -6.06 -30.79 9.51
CA ASP A 123 -7.35 -30.26 9.08
C ASP A 123 -7.20 -29.33 7.86
N GLU A 124 -8.34 -28.84 7.37
CA GLU A 124 -8.42 -27.91 6.27
C GLU A 124 -9.37 -26.73 6.54
N ILE A 125 -8.95 -25.54 6.10
CA ILE A 125 -9.80 -24.35 6.05
C ILE A 125 -9.90 -23.91 4.59
N GLY A 126 -11.06 -24.10 3.97
CA GLY A 126 -11.31 -23.68 2.59
C GLY A 126 -12.33 -22.57 2.48
N LEU A 127 -12.01 -21.54 1.68
CA LEU A 127 -12.88 -20.43 1.32
C LEU A 127 -13.42 -20.65 -0.09
N TYR A 128 -14.74 -20.75 -0.23
CA TYR A 128 -15.40 -21.08 -1.49
C TYR A 128 -16.51 -20.11 -1.83
N ARG A 129 -16.72 -19.96 -3.13
CA ARG A 129 -17.95 -19.42 -3.70
C ARG A 129 -19.09 -20.43 -3.56
N GLN A 130 -20.32 -19.97 -3.66
CA GLN A 130 -21.52 -20.83 -3.65
C GLN A 130 -21.57 -21.81 -4.84
N ASP A 131 -20.91 -21.50 -5.95
CA ASP A 131 -20.77 -22.40 -7.10
C ASP A 131 -19.65 -23.44 -6.94
N GLY A 132 -18.99 -23.47 -5.78
CA GLY A 132 -17.94 -24.42 -5.43
C GLY A 132 -16.53 -24.03 -5.89
N MET A 133 -16.35 -22.88 -6.54
CA MET A 133 -15.01 -22.39 -6.88
C MET A 133 -14.23 -22.03 -5.61
N ALA A 134 -13.05 -22.64 -5.45
CA ALA A 134 -12.12 -22.30 -4.38
C ALA A 134 -11.52 -20.90 -4.61
N ILE A 135 -11.59 -20.06 -3.58
CA ILE A 135 -10.93 -18.77 -3.51
C ILE A 135 -9.56 -18.93 -2.86
N HIS A 136 -9.50 -19.69 -1.76
CA HIS A 136 -8.28 -20.01 -1.04
C HIS A 136 -8.48 -21.29 -0.21
N GLN A 137 -7.41 -22.05 0.00
CA GLN A 137 -7.44 -23.27 0.79
C GLN A 137 -6.16 -23.37 1.61
N LEU A 138 -6.31 -23.61 2.91
CA LEU A 138 -5.24 -23.94 3.83
C LEU A 138 -5.40 -25.40 4.25
N ILE A 139 -4.34 -26.18 4.15
CA ILE A 139 -4.26 -27.55 4.68
C ILE A 139 -3.11 -27.57 5.68
N TYR A 140 -3.35 -28.02 6.91
CA TYR A 140 -2.29 -28.23 7.89
C TYR A 140 -2.30 -29.69 8.35
N THR A 141 -1.11 -30.19 8.70
CA THR A 141 -0.93 -31.57 9.17
C THR A 141 -0.83 -31.66 10.70
N ASP A 142 -0.70 -30.50 11.33
CA ASP A 142 -0.53 -30.30 12.76
C ASP A 142 -1.05 -28.90 13.11
N GLY A 143 -2.12 -28.82 13.90
CA GLY A 143 -2.80 -27.59 14.29
C GLY A 143 -2.06 -26.84 15.39
N ASP A 144 -1.07 -27.48 16.00
CA ASP A 144 -0.24 -26.92 17.07
C ASP A 144 1.25 -27.17 16.84
N PHE A 145 1.69 -27.09 15.57
CA PHE A 145 3.09 -27.28 15.18
C PHE A 145 4.09 -26.42 15.96
N PHE A 146 3.71 -25.19 16.33
CA PHE A 146 4.51 -24.31 17.19
C PHE A 146 4.30 -24.53 18.69
N GLY A 147 3.32 -25.33 19.07
CA GLY A 147 2.88 -25.63 20.43
C GLY A 147 1.47 -25.10 20.72
N ALA A 148 0.76 -25.77 21.62
CA ALA A 148 -0.54 -25.32 22.10
C ALA A 148 -0.50 -23.87 22.59
N GLY A 149 -1.50 -23.09 22.18
CA GLY A 149 -1.65 -21.68 22.46
C GLY A 149 -0.89 -20.76 21.51
N ILE A 150 -0.15 -21.26 20.54
CA ILE A 150 0.58 -20.42 19.58
C ILE A 150 -0.16 -20.42 18.24
N ALA A 151 -0.73 -19.27 17.87
CA ALA A 151 -1.32 -19.10 16.55
C ALA A 151 -0.26 -19.21 15.46
N HIS A 152 -0.68 -19.68 14.30
CA HIS A 152 0.11 -19.74 13.09
C HIS A 152 -0.22 -18.48 12.30
N GLU A 153 0.76 -17.60 12.08
CA GLU A 153 0.66 -16.41 11.23
C GLU A 153 1.37 -16.68 9.90
N LEU A 154 0.81 -16.26 8.77
CA LEU A 154 1.40 -16.52 7.46
C LEU A 154 2.77 -15.83 7.36
N ASP A 155 3.85 -16.51 6.94
CA ASP A 155 5.19 -15.91 6.93
C ASP A 155 5.28 -14.73 5.96
N VAL A 156 4.78 -14.95 4.73
CA VAL A 156 4.85 -13.97 3.65
C VAL A 156 3.50 -13.89 2.95
N LEU A 157 2.88 -12.71 3.06
CA LEU A 157 1.72 -12.37 2.24
C LEU A 157 2.18 -11.69 0.95
N ASP A 158 2.43 -12.50 -0.07
CA ASP A 158 2.64 -12.03 -1.44
C ASP A 158 1.38 -12.25 -2.29
N TRP A 159 0.73 -11.13 -2.62
CA TRP A 159 -0.50 -11.05 -3.40
C TRP A 159 -0.25 -10.45 -4.80
N THR A 160 1.02 -10.25 -5.15
CA THR A 160 1.47 -9.55 -6.37
C THR A 160 1.80 -10.50 -7.51
N THR A 161 1.93 -11.79 -7.21
CA THR A 161 2.10 -12.87 -8.20
C THR A 161 0.73 -13.46 -8.58
N PRO A 162 0.37 -13.55 -9.88
CA PRO A 162 -0.91 -14.10 -10.30
C PRO A 162 -1.08 -15.52 -9.76
N ALA A 163 -2.14 -15.69 -8.97
CA ALA A 163 -2.51 -16.87 -8.20
C ALA A 163 -2.20 -18.20 -8.89
N ILE A 164 -1.40 -19.04 -8.23
CA ILE A 164 -1.75 -20.45 -8.18
C ILE A 164 -3.03 -20.49 -7.34
N VAL A 165 -4.03 -21.29 -7.74
CA VAL A 165 -5.24 -21.61 -6.94
C VAL A 165 -4.90 -22.02 -5.50
N ASN A 166 -3.62 -22.32 -5.29
CA ASN A 166 -2.92 -22.69 -4.09
C ASN A 166 -1.95 -21.56 -3.64
N GLY A 167 -2.45 -20.37 -3.28
CA GLY A 167 -1.69 -19.50 -2.35
C GLY A 167 -1.38 -20.28 -1.07
N PRO A 168 -0.32 -19.92 -0.29
CA PRO A 168 0.37 -20.78 0.68
C PRO A 168 -0.51 -21.88 1.27
N VAL A 169 -0.40 -23.09 0.70
CA VAL A 169 -1.39 -24.18 0.83
C VAL A 169 -1.11 -25.13 1.98
N SER A 170 -0.04 -24.87 2.71
CA SER A 170 0.48 -25.78 3.71
C SER A 170 0.76 -25.02 4.99
N GLY A 171 0.44 -25.63 6.14
CA GLY A 171 0.85 -25.10 7.45
C GLY A 171 2.36 -24.81 7.58
N THR A 172 3.20 -25.34 6.68
CA THR A 172 4.64 -25.03 6.60
C THR A 172 4.96 -23.59 6.15
N ASP A 173 3.99 -22.88 5.58
CA ASP A 173 4.16 -21.49 5.12
C ASP A 173 3.89 -20.47 6.24
N PHE A 174 3.62 -20.94 7.45
CA PHE A 174 3.32 -20.13 8.63
C PHE A 174 4.51 -20.05 9.58
N ILE A 175 4.50 -19.02 10.41
CA ILE A 175 5.43 -18.74 11.50
C ILE A 175 4.66 -18.60 12.81
N ALA A 176 5.35 -18.82 13.93
CA ALA A 176 4.76 -18.69 15.25
C ALA A 176 4.36 -17.24 15.55
N ALA A 177 3.12 -17.03 15.99
CA ALA A 177 2.67 -15.77 16.54
C ALA A 177 3.41 -15.40 17.82
N SER A 178 3.71 -14.12 18.00
CA SER A 178 4.47 -13.62 19.17
C SER A 178 3.69 -12.68 20.09
N ALA A 179 2.59 -12.10 19.61
CA ALA A 179 1.79 -11.17 20.37
C ALA A 179 0.93 -11.90 21.42
N LEU A 180 0.97 -11.47 22.69
CA LEU A 180 0.29 -12.16 23.78
C LEU A 180 -1.23 -11.90 23.76
N LEU A 181 -1.97 -12.99 23.92
CA LEU A 181 -3.39 -13.06 24.24
C LEU A 181 -3.57 -13.61 25.68
N PRO A 182 -4.77 -13.52 26.28
CA PRO A 182 -5.07 -14.12 27.57
C PRO A 182 -4.74 -15.62 27.64
N PHE A 183 -4.59 -16.12 28.87
CA PHE A 183 -4.29 -17.53 29.15
C PHE A 183 -3.00 -18.07 28.51
N ASN A 184 -2.05 -17.18 28.22
CA ASN A 184 -0.76 -17.51 27.58
C ASN A 184 -0.91 -18.04 26.14
N ASN A 185 -1.97 -17.62 25.45
CA ASN A 185 -2.06 -17.76 24.01
C ASN A 185 -1.23 -16.66 23.33
N THR A 186 -0.83 -16.87 22.08
CA THR A 186 -0.28 -15.85 21.20
C THR A 186 -1.02 -15.82 19.87
N GLY A 187 -1.14 -14.61 19.31
CA GLY A 187 -1.89 -14.35 18.08
C GLY A 187 -2.01 -12.85 17.81
N SER A 188 -2.30 -12.49 16.57
CA SER A 188 -2.47 -11.11 16.13
C SER A 188 -3.83 -10.81 15.48
N PRO A 189 -4.96 -11.33 15.98
CA PRO A 189 -6.25 -11.25 15.31
C PRO A 189 -6.65 -9.80 15.01
N GLY A 190 -6.94 -9.56 13.73
CA GLY A 190 -7.27 -8.27 13.12
C GLY A 190 -6.04 -7.49 12.63
N LEU A 191 -4.83 -8.03 12.73
CA LEU A 191 -3.56 -7.39 12.42
C LEU A 191 -2.62 -8.36 11.68
N ALA A 192 -1.56 -7.83 11.09
CA ALA A 192 -0.59 -8.67 10.37
C ALA A 192 0.31 -9.53 11.30
N GLY A 193 0.48 -9.14 12.56
CA GLY A 193 1.43 -9.81 13.47
C GLY A 193 2.85 -9.81 12.93
N ASN A 194 3.44 -11.01 12.90
CA ASN A 194 4.76 -11.29 12.33
C ASN A 194 4.72 -11.48 10.81
N THR A 195 3.53 -11.51 10.17
CA THR A 195 3.38 -11.68 8.72
C THR A 195 4.12 -10.58 7.96
N ASN A 196 4.97 -10.98 7.02
CA ASN A 196 5.64 -10.05 6.11
C ASN A 196 4.69 -9.69 4.95
N ILE A 197 4.13 -8.48 4.98
CA ILE A 197 3.25 -7.97 3.91
C ILE A 197 4.10 -7.40 2.77
N ASN A 198 4.16 -8.10 1.63
CA ASN A 198 4.80 -7.57 0.44
C ASN A 198 3.82 -6.65 -0.32
N LEU A 199 3.91 -5.34 -0.07
CA LEU A 199 3.09 -4.36 -0.79
C LEU A 199 3.63 -4.20 -2.22
N ALA A 200 2.80 -4.50 -3.23
CA ALA A 200 3.09 -4.07 -4.60
C ALA A 200 3.37 -2.56 -4.60
N ALA A 201 4.53 -2.15 -5.12
CA ALA A 201 4.80 -0.74 -5.36
C ALA A 201 3.68 -0.18 -6.25
N VAL A 202 2.85 0.71 -5.71
CA VAL A 202 1.84 1.42 -6.49
C VAL A 202 2.59 2.16 -7.61
N PRO A 203 2.31 1.88 -8.90
CA PRO A 203 2.95 2.60 -9.98
C PRO A 203 2.61 4.08 -9.79
N LEU A 204 3.63 4.93 -9.58
CA LEU A 204 3.43 6.37 -9.45
C LEU A 204 2.61 6.82 -10.67
N PRO A 205 1.46 7.48 -10.48
CA PRO A 205 0.62 7.86 -11.60
C PRO A 205 1.44 8.72 -12.57
N ALA A 206 1.19 8.57 -13.87
CA ALA A 206 1.89 9.32 -14.91
C ALA A 206 1.87 10.85 -14.67
N SER A 207 0.93 11.34 -13.85
CA SER A 207 0.90 12.73 -13.36
C SER A 207 2.18 13.14 -12.63
N VAL A 208 2.82 12.28 -11.83
CA VAL A 208 4.09 12.58 -11.14
C VAL A 208 5.22 12.84 -12.14
N TRP A 209 5.23 12.11 -13.25
CA TRP A 209 6.16 12.35 -14.37
C TRP A 209 5.83 13.64 -15.14
N MET A 210 4.54 13.99 -15.26
CA MET A 210 4.09 15.23 -15.91
C MET A 210 4.39 16.50 -15.09
N PHE A 211 4.36 16.42 -13.76
CA PHE A 211 4.77 17.54 -12.91
C PHE A 211 6.29 17.79 -12.93
N GLY A 212 7.09 16.73 -13.06
CA GLY A 212 8.54 16.86 -13.24
C GLY A 212 8.94 17.51 -14.57
N SER A 213 8.23 17.18 -15.65
CA SER A 213 8.50 17.74 -16.99
C SER A 213 8.06 19.20 -17.14
N THR A 214 6.94 19.60 -16.53
CA THR A 214 6.47 21.00 -16.54
C THR A 214 7.37 21.94 -15.72
N LEU A 215 7.91 21.50 -14.58
CA LEU A 215 8.91 22.26 -13.82
C LEU A 215 10.23 22.41 -14.59
N GLY A 216 10.69 21.34 -15.24
CA GLY A 216 11.86 21.38 -16.12
C GLY A 216 11.69 22.33 -17.30
N MET A 217 10.50 22.37 -17.90
CA MET A 217 10.17 23.25 -19.03
C MET A 217 10.08 24.73 -18.60
N LEU A 218 9.56 25.04 -17.40
CA LEU A 218 9.59 26.41 -16.85
C LEU A 218 11.01 26.89 -16.57
N CYS A 219 11.89 26.03 -16.03
CA CYS A 219 13.29 26.35 -15.82
C CYS A 219 14.03 26.60 -17.15
N TRP A 220 13.71 25.83 -18.20
CA TRP A 220 14.30 26.03 -19.53
C TRP A 220 13.82 27.33 -20.19
N LEU A 221 12.52 27.65 -20.11
CA LEU A 221 11.97 28.90 -20.63
C LEU A 221 12.54 30.14 -19.93
N ARG A 222 12.78 30.09 -18.62
CA ARG A 222 13.45 31.17 -17.87
C ARG A 222 14.90 31.39 -18.33
N ARG A 223 15.66 30.33 -18.62
CA ARG A 223 17.04 30.44 -19.16
C ARG A 223 17.08 31.04 -20.56
N LYS A 224 16.06 30.79 -21.39
CA LYS A 224 15.95 31.37 -22.73
C LYS A 224 15.60 32.86 -22.69
N ALA A 225 14.66 33.26 -21.84
CA ALA A 225 14.28 34.66 -21.65
C ALA A 225 15.43 35.54 -21.09
N GLY A 226 16.22 35.00 -20.15
CA GLY A 226 17.39 35.71 -19.60
C GLY A 226 18.49 35.99 -20.63
N LYS A 227 18.71 35.08 -21.59
CA LYS A 227 19.68 35.30 -22.68
C LYS A 227 19.22 36.38 -23.68
N VAL A 228 17.91 36.53 -23.91
CA VAL A 228 17.39 37.56 -24.82
C VAL A 228 17.41 38.95 -24.15
N ALA A 229 17.10 39.04 -22.86
CA ALA A 229 17.16 40.30 -22.11
C ALA A 229 18.58 40.87 -22.02
N HIS A 230 19.60 40.01 -21.91
CA HIS A 230 21.01 40.43 -21.91
C HIS A 230 21.47 40.99 -23.28
N LEU A 231 20.94 40.45 -24.39
CA LEU A 231 21.27 40.90 -25.75
C LEU A 231 20.57 42.20 -26.13
N THR A 232 19.41 42.51 -25.54
CA THR A 232 18.71 43.79 -25.76
C THR A 232 19.28 44.94 -24.93
N LEU A 233 19.90 44.65 -23.77
CA LEU A 233 20.54 45.67 -22.94
C LEU A 233 21.89 46.13 -23.51
N GLU A 234 22.67 45.21 -24.10
CA GLU A 234 23.94 45.53 -24.79
C GLU A 234 23.74 46.28 -26.10
N ALA A 235 22.60 46.09 -26.78
CA ALA A 235 22.26 46.82 -28.01
C ALA A 235 21.80 48.28 -27.76
N LEU A 236 21.23 48.57 -26.58
CA LEU A 236 20.81 49.92 -26.20
C LEU A 236 21.95 50.76 -25.60
N THR A 237 22.97 50.14 -25.00
CA THR A 237 24.14 50.87 -24.48
C THR A 237 25.17 51.21 -25.57
N HIS A 238 25.26 50.45 -26.66
CA HIS A 238 26.18 50.75 -27.78
C HIS A 238 25.72 51.89 -28.72
N ALA A 239 24.44 52.27 -28.71
CA ALA A 239 23.93 53.35 -29.56
C ALA A 239 24.09 54.75 -28.94
N GLN A 240 24.31 54.85 -27.62
CA GLN A 240 24.38 56.13 -26.90
C GLN A 240 25.81 56.62 -26.63
N GLN A 241 26.85 55.83 -26.97
CA GLN A 241 28.25 56.12 -26.63
C GLN A 241 29.12 56.57 -27.82
N LYS A 242 28.50 56.97 -28.94
CA LYS A 242 29.20 57.53 -30.12
C LYS A 242 28.96 59.03 -30.35
N GLY A 243 28.74 59.77 -29.27
CA GLY A 243 28.78 61.23 -29.26
C GLY A 243 29.43 61.68 -27.96
N PHE A 244 30.39 62.61 -28.04
CA PHE A 244 31.19 63.20 -26.96
C PHE A 244 32.52 62.50 -26.63
N ASN A 245 33.48 62.66 -27.55
CA ASN A 245 34.89 62.84 -27.18
C ASN A 245 35.11 64.32 -26.82
N GLY A 246 35.69 64.60 -25.66
CA GLY A 246 36.25 65.92 -25.35
C GLY A 246 36.60 66.14 -23.89
N LEU A 247 37.92 66.19 -23.63
CA LEU A 247 38.63 66.98 -22.61
C LEU A 247 38.91 66.32 -21.23
N GLU A 248 40.22 66.07 -20.99
CA GLU A 248 41.10 66.45 -19.83
C GLU A 248 40.51 66.38 -18.40
N ASP A 249 41.18 66.02 -17.29
CA ASP A 249 42.60 65.95 -16.90
C ASP A 249 42.74 65.26 -15.51
N THR A 250 43.96 64.76 -15.21
CA THR A 250 44.66 64.56 -13.90
C THR A 250 44.05 63.89 -12.64
N ASP A 251 44.90 62.99 -12.06
CA ASP A 251 45.23 62.72 -10.64
C ASP A 251 44.17 62.17 -9.65
N THR A 252 44.45 61.34 -8.62
CA THR A 252 45.66 60.78 -7.98
C THR A 252 45.27 59.56 -7.10
N ALA A 253 46.26 58.66 -6.86
CA ALA A 253 46.55 57.85 -5.64
C ALA A 253 45.44 57.03 -4.94
N GLY A 254 45.58 55.70 -4.77
CA GLY A 254 46.41 55.07 -3.72
C GLY A 254 45.83 53.67 -3.33
N PRO A 255 46.53 52.84 -2.52
CA PRO A 255 46.69 51.40 -2.81
C PRO A 255 45.89 50.38 -1.97
N VAL A 256 45.71 49.19 -2.58
CA VAL A 256 45.71 47.76 -2.11
C VAL A 256 46.37 47.55 -0.72
N PRO A 257 46.11 46.51 0.13
CA PRO A 257 45.86 45.11 -0.28
C PRO A 257 45.17 44.08 0.68
N THR A 258 44.87 42.90 0.09
CA THR A 258 45.06 41.50 0.57
C THR A 258 44.42 40.88 1.82
N GLY A 259 43.97 39.63 1.61
CA GLY A 259 44.01 38.51 2.57
C GLY A 259 42.62 38.01 2.97
N GLY A 260 42.22 36.75 2.87
CA GLY A 260 42.95 35.49 2.67
C GLY A 260 42.54 34.47 3.75
N TRP A 261 41.84 33.41 3.33
CA TRP A 261 41.66 32.07 3.98
C TRP A 261 40.44 31.87 4.94
N PRO A 262 40.06 30.62 5.34
CA PRO A 262 39.20 29.72 4.53
C PRO A 262 38.21 28.83 5.38
N VAL A 263 37.50 27.93 4.67
CA VAL A 263 36.77 26.66 5.01
C VAL A 263 36.28 26.26 6.43
N CYS A 264 35.11 25.60 6.39
CA CYS A 264 34.27 24.88 7.36
C CYS A 264 34.92 23.94 8.40
N PHE A 265 34.20 23.69 9.52
CA PHE A 265 33.93 22.33 10.05
C PHE A 265 32.70 22.29 10.98
N ASN A 266 32.03 21.14 11.00
CA ASN A 266 30.74 20.82 11.62
C ASN A 266 30.92 20.15 13.00
N ARG A 267 30.09 20.48 14.02
CA ARG A 267 29.68 19.59 15.13
C ARG A 267 28.66 20.29 16.06
N ILE A 268 27.46 19.72 16.18
CA ILE A 268 26.50 20.01 17.25
C ILE A 268 26.39 18.76 18.12
N GLN A 269 26.75 18.89 19.40
CA GLN A 269 26.32 17.99 20.47
C GLN A 269 25.26 18.76 21.28
N CYS A 270 24.10 18.16 21.51
CA CYS A 270 23.20 18.55 22.59
C CYS A 270 23.24 17.44 23.65
N ARG A 271 23.47 17.88 24.89
CA ARG A 271 23.18 17.17 26.14
C ARG A 271 21.69 17.25 26.44
#